data_AF-A0YTI4-F1
#
_entry.id   AF-A0YTI4-F1
#
_cell.length_a   1.000
_cell.length_b   1.000
_cell.length_c   1.000
_cell.angle_alpha   90.00
_cell.angle_beta   90.00
_cell.angle_gamma   90.00
#
_symmetry.space_group_name_H-M   'P 1'
#
loop_
_entity.id
_entity.type
_entity.pdbx_description
1 polymer ?
#
loop_
_entity_poly.entity_id
_entity_poly.type
_entity_poly.pdbx_seq_one_letter_code
_entity_poly.pdbx_strand_id
1 'polypeptide(L)'
;MLDLTKLAQQMQGMSQHMSREVEAAQKRLEIAQRFLEAAKPHQRQLVEHQENLGNRILFNPAKPVEAIDACSYIPVPPKVHTVFATDGSQISPSAHEIAYCYLLNVGRIILYYGQSRHPVLDSVPEIYYQPEDLYISRQWGIRTEEWMGYRRTVSEAVILAEIGEYLSMIPGNLLSIPTLAMVDGSLTYWFLEQLPSEARNLILEPILEAWDSLRLAGIPLLGYVSASRSSETVSFLRLEACPHEEPNCVKYCPTVGIIDSKGFYKKAPCQSFEPLRDTVVWASKLQPGQRSPLWRSQARILDLYDCHQVYFCYVNVGTEIARIEVPAWVAENSEQLELALGMMIAQVKKGYGYPVALAEAHNQAVVKGGDRTRFFAMLEQEMIKAGMKNIGTSYKEARKRGSIA
;
A
#
# COMPACT_ATOMS: atom_id res chain seq x y z
N MET A 1 23.75 -24.16 1.85
CA MET A 1 24.67 -23.07 1.46
C MET A 1 24.49 -22.86 -0.04
N LEU A 2 24.27 -21.61 -0.48
CA LEU A 2 24.08 -21.26 -1.89
C LEU A 2 25.43 -21.33 -2.63
N ASP A 3 25.50 -22.01 -3.78
CA ASP A 3 26.72 -22.12 -4.59
C ASP A 3 26.79 -20.96 -5.61
N LEU A 4 27.51 -19.91 -5.24
CA LEU A 4 27.64 -18.69 -6.04
C LEU A 4 28.38 -18.91 -7.36
N THR A 5 29.19 -19.97 -7.46
CA THR A 5 29.98 -20.27 -8.66
C THR A 5 29.07 -20.78 -9.79
N LYS A 6 28.13 -21.66 -9.45
CA LYS A 6 27.09 -22.13 -10.38
C LYS A 6 26.15 -21.00 -10.79
N LEU A 7 25.84 -20.10 -9.86
CA LEU A 7 24.99 -18.93 -10.12
C LEU A 7 25.67 -17.95 -11.09
N ALA A 8 26.97 -17.69 -10.92
CA ALA A 8 27.75 -16.84 -11.82
C ALA A 8 27.78 -17.35 -13.28
N GLN A 9 27.82 -18.67 -13.48
CA GLN A 9 27.73 -19.28 -14.82
C GLN A 9 26.37 -19.04 -15.48
N GLN A 10 25.28 -19.09 -14.71
CA GLN A 10 23.93 -18.81 -15.20
C GLN A 10 23.68 -17.32 -15.50
N MET A 11 24.50 -16.43 -14.93
CA MET A 11 24.43 -14.98 -15.19
C MET A 11 25.17 -14.55 -16.47
N GLN A 12 25.88 -15.47 -17.15
CA GLN A 12 26.52 -15.17 -18.44
C GLN A 12 25.45 -14.84 -19.49
N GLY A 13 25.54 -13.65 -20.09
CA GLY A 13 24.54 -13.13 -21.04
C GLY A 13 23.47 -12.23 -20.41
N MET A 14 23.35 -12.19 -19.08
CA MET A 14 22.41 -11.30 -18.38
C MET A 14 22.69 -9.82 -18.68
N SER A 15 23.96 -9.42 -18.76
CA SER A 15 24.36 -8.04 -19.09
C SER A 15 23.89 -7.59 -20.48
N GLN A 16 23.99 -8.47 -21.49
CA GLN A 16 23.50 -8.16 -22.84
C GLN A 16 21.98 -8.07 -22.89
N HIS A 17 21.28 -8.96 -22.18
CA HIS A 17 19.82 -8.90 -22.06
C HIS A 17 19.37 -7.62 -21.34
N MET A 18 20.01 -7.26 -20.23
CA MET A 18 19.73 -6.02 -19.50
C MET A 18 19.97 -4.78 -20.35
N SER A 19 21.05 -4.74 -21.14
CA SER A 19 21.33 -3.61 -22.03
C SER A 19 20.23 -3.41 -23.08
N ARG A 20 19.75 -4.51 -23.70
CA ARG A 20 18.61 -4.46 -24.64
C ARG A 20 17.32 -4.01 -23.97
N GLU A 21 17.07 -4.45 -22.74
CA GLU A 21 15.89 -4.02 -21.98
C GLU A 21 15.95 -2.54 -21.59
N VAL A 22 17.14 -2.01 -21.29
CA VAL A 22 17.34 -0.57 -21.03
C VAL A 22 17.03 0.24 -22.28
N GLU A 23 17.58 -0.12 -23.44
CA GLU A 23 17.28 0.56 -24.71
C GLU A 23 15.79 0.50 -25.06
N ALA A 24 15.16 -0.66 -24.86
CA ALA A 24 13.73 -0.83 -25.11
C ALA A 24 12.88 -0.01 -24.13
N ALA A 25 13.26 0.07 -22.85
CA ALA A 25 12.59 0.90 -21.85
C ALA A 25 12.70 2.39 -22.17
N GLN A 26 13.86 2.84 -22.65
CA GLN A 26 14.05 4.22 -23.07
C GLN A 26 13.16 4.59 -24.26
N LYS A 27 13.07 3.73 -25.28
CA LYS A 27 12.13 3.92 -26.40
C LYS A 27 10.68 3.98 -25.93
N ARG A 28 10.28 3.11 -24.99
CA ARG A 28 8.93 3.13 -24.39
C ARG A 28 8.65 4.45 -23.66
N LEU A 29 9.62 4.96 -22.91
CA LEU A 29 9.54 6.25 -22.23
C LEU A 29 9.38 7.40 -23.24
N GLU A 30 10.17 7.43 -24.31
CA GLU A 30 10.07 8.45 -25.37
C GLU A 30 8.69 8.44 -26.06
N ILE A 31 8.14 7.25 -26.31
CA ILE A 31 6.77 7.11 -26.85
C ILE A 31 5.75 7.67 -25.85
N ALA A 32 5.83 7.29 -24.58
CA ALA A 32 4.89 7.75 -23.55
C ALA A 32 4.97 9.27 -23.34
N GLN A 33 6.18 9.85 -23.35
CA GLN A 33 6.36 11.30 -23.26
C GLN A 33 5.71 12.04 -24.43
N ARG A 34 5.80 11.50 -25.66
CA ARG A 34 5.11 12.09 -26.82
C ARG A 34 3.60 12.08 -26.65
N PHE A 35 3.03 10.98 -26.17
CA PHE A 35 1.58 10.90 -25.90
C PHE A 35 1.16 11.78 -24.73
N LEU A 36 2.01 11.95 -23.71
CA LEU A 36 1.76 12.91 -22.63
C LEU A 36 1.67 14.33 -23.18
N GLU A 37 2.61 14.76 -24.04
CA GLU A 37 2.57 16.08 -24.66
C GLU A 37 1.37 16.25 -25.61
N ALA A 38 1.01 15.22 -26.38
CA ALA A 38 -0.16 15.23 -27.26
C ALA A 38 -1.49 15.31 -26.50
N ALA A 39 -1.57 14.65 -25.34
CA ALA A 39 -2.77 14.63 -24.51
C ALA A 39 -3.07 15.96 -23.80
N LYS A 40 -2.08 16.86 -23.64
CA LYS A 40 -2.24 18.14 -22.90
C LYS A 40 -3.39 19.01 -23.43
N PRO A 41 -3.42 19.38 -24.72
CA PRO A 41 -4.51 20.20 -25.26
C PRO A 41 -5.87 19.49 -25.23
N HIS A 42 -5.89 18.16 -25.19
CA HIS A 42 -7.11 17.35 -25.27
C HIS A 42 -7.52 16.73 -23.92
N GLN A 43 -6.87 17.07 -22.80
CA GLN A 43 -7.11 16.44 -21.51
C GLN A 43 -8.60 16.41 -21.13
N ARG A 44 -9.31 17.54 -21.29
CA ARG A 44 -10.75 17.60 -20.98
C ARG A 44 -11.56 16.61 -21.82
N GLN A 45 -11.29 16.53 -23.12
CA GLN A 45 -11.98 15.60 -24.03
C GLN A 45 -11.68 14.14 -23.65
N LEU A 46 -10.43 13.81 -23.33
CA LEU A 46 -10.04 12.46 -22.90
C LEU A 46 -10.74 12.05 -21.59
N VAL A 47 -10.87 12.99 -20.64
CA VAL A 47 -11.61 12.77 -19.38
C VAL A 47 -13.10 12.55 -19.65
N GLU A 48 -13.73 13.37 -20.49
CA GLU A 48 -15.14 13.21 -20.88
C GLU A 48 -15.36 11.89 -21.62
N HIS A 49 -14.44 11.49 -22.49
CA HIS A 49 -14.49 10.18 -23.16
C HIS A 49 -14.38 9.06 -22.14
N GLN A 50 -13.44 9.13 -21.21
CA GLN A 50 -13.27 8.13 -20.15
C GLN A 50 -14.56 7.87 -19.37
N GLU A 51 -15.29 8.91 -18.98
CA GLU A 51 -16.55 8.79 -18.22
C GLU A 51 -17.66 8.09 -19.02
N ASN A 52 -17.66 8.24 -20.35
CA ASN A 52 -18.67 7.66 -21.23
C ASN A 52 -18.35 6.22 -21.68
N LEU A 53 -17.12 5.74 -21.45
CA LEU A 53 -16.66 4.45 -21.95
C LEU A 53 -17.18 3.26 -21.12
N GLY A 54 -17.39 3.43 -19.81
CA GLY A 54 -17.85 2.37 -18.91
C GLY A 54 -17.07 1.05 -19.11
N ASN A 55 -17.78 -0.05 -19.27
CA ASN A 55 -17.19 -1.39 -19.45
C ASN A 55 -16.61 -1.66 -20.86
N ARG A 56 -16.52 -0.65 -21.74
CA ARG A 56 -15.98 -0.83 -23.11
C ARG A 56 -14.46 -0.91 -23.15
N ILE A 57 -13.78 -0.43 -22.11
CA ILE A 57 -12.32 -0.52 -21.95
C ILE A 57 -11.93 -1.65 -21.00
N LEU A 58 -10.83 -2.34 -21.31
CA LEU A 58 -10.32 -3.50 -20.53
C LEU A 58 -9.10 -3.13 -19.67
N PHE A 59 -8.95 -1.86 -19.33
CA PHE A 59 -7.88 -1.32 -18.50
C PHE A 59 -8.42 -0.17 -17.65
N ASN A 60 -7.72 0.17 -16.58
CA ASN A 60 -8.16 1.19 -15.60
C ASN A 60 -7.28 2.45 -15.72
N PRO A 61 -7.61 3.41 -16.61
CA PRO A 61 -6.92 4.69 -16.66
C PRO A 61 -7.27 5.51 -15.43
N ALA A 62 -6.28 6.03 -14.69
CA ALA A 62 -6.57 7.01 -13.66
C ALA A 62 -7.06 8.32 -14.27
N LYS A 63 -7.96 9.01 -13.57
CA LYS A 63 -8.52 10.28 -14.02
C LYS A 63 -7.66 11.43 -13.49
N PRO A 64 -7.07 12.29 -14.33
CA PRO A 64 -6.34 13.46 -13.86
C PRO A 64 -7.30 14.50 -13.26
N VAL A 65 -6.93 15.06 -12.11
CA VAL A 65 -7.67 16.11 -11.38
C VAL A 65 -7.04 17.48 -11.60
N GLU A 66 -5.72 17.50 -11.74
CA GLU A 66 -4.92 18.68 -12.10
C GLU A 66 -4.47 18.57 -13.58
N ALA A 67 -3.79 19.59 -14.10
CA ALA A 67 -3.19 19.52 -15.44
C ALA A 67 -2.21 18.35 -15.52
N ILE A 68 -2.30 17.51 -16.56
CA ILE A 68 -1.56 16.23 -16.66
C ILE A 68 -0.03 16.36 -16.66
N ASP A 69 0.50 17.57 -16.81
CA ASP A 69 1.93 17.89 -16.80
C ASP A 69 2.35 18.80 -15.64
N ALA A 70 1.44 19.10 -14.71
CA ALA A 70 1.75 19.85 -13.52
C ALA A 70 2.89 19.19 -12.71
N CYS A 71 3.90 20.00 -12.39
CA CYS A 71 5.02 19.61 -11.54
C CYS A 71 5.16 20.67 -10.45
N SER A 72 4.59 20.38 -9.28
CA SER A 72 4.50 21.34 -8.18
C SER A 72 5.50 21.01 -7.08
N TYR A 73 6.17 22.03 -6.53
CA TYR A 73 7.01 21.85 -5.35
C TYR A 73 6.13 21.66 -4.11
N ILE A 74 6.46 20.64 -3.31
CA ILE A 74 5.80 20.39 -2.03
C ILE A 74 6.25 21.46 -1.03
N PRO A 75 5.31 22.03 -0.24
CA PRO A 75 5.64 23.07 0.73
C PRO A 75 6.50 22.55 1.87
N VAL A 76 7.13 23.49 2.57
CA VAL A 76 7.89 23.19 3.78
C VAL A 76 6.91 22.75 4.88
N PRO A 77 7.20 21.66 5.62
CA PRO A 77 6.36 21.23 6.73
C PRO A 77 6.29 22.31 7.83
N PRO A 78 5.16 22.39 8.56
CA PRO A 78 5.06 23.19 9.77
C PRO A 78 6.15 22.84 10.79
N LYS A 79 6.69 23.81 11.52
CA LYS A 79 7.72 23.54 12.56
C LYS A 79 7.17 22.72 13.73
N VAL A 80 5.89 22.92 14.03
CA VAL A 80 5.16 22.22 15.10
C VAL A 80 4.10 21.35 14.43
N HIS A 81 4.22 20.03 14.57
CA HIS A 81 3.29 19.07 14.00
C HIS A 81 3.40 17.71 14.69
N THR A 82 2.44 16.83 14.44
CA THR A 82 2.39 15.45 14.93
C THR A 82 2.27 14.49 13.75
N VAL A 83 3.03 13.40 13.76
CA VAL A 83 2.86 12.29 12.81
C VAL A 83 2.69 11.00 13.59
N PHE A 84 1.72 10.19 13.22
CA PHE A 84 1.51 8.87 13.81
C PHE A 84 1.27 7.82 12.72
N ALA A 85 1.60 6.58 13.04
CA ALA A 85 1.53 5.46 12.12
C ALA A 85 1.36 4.15 12.88
N THR A 86 0.87 3.15 12.14
CA THR A 86 0.77 1.76 12.60
C THR A 86 1.39 0.83 11.57
N ASP A 87 1.87 -0.31 12.04
CA ASP A 87 2.26 -1.46 11.21
C ASP A 87 1.99 -2.74 12.00
N GLY A 88 1.85 -3.88 11.33
CA GLY A 88 1.48 -5.15 11.94
C GLY A 88 2.46 -6.26 11.64
N SER A 89 2.66 -7.13 12.63
CA SER A 89 3.23 -8.46 12.42
C SER A 89 2.41 -9.52 13.14
N GLN A 90 2.81 -10.79 12.99
CA GLN A 90 1.98 -11.91 13.41
C GLN A 90 2.79 -13.18 13.73
N ILE A 91 2.22 -14.03 14.58
CA ILE A 91 2.62 -15.43 14.74
C ILE A 91 1.52 -16.30 14.13
N SER A 92 1.85 -17.00 13.04
CA SER A 92 0.93 -17.94 12.40
C SER A 92 0.56 -19.13 13.30
N PRO A 93 -0.67 -19.65 13.16
CA PRO A 93 -1.07 -20.85 13.89
C PRO A 93 -0.28 -22.07 13.44
N SER A 94 -0.04 -23.01 14.35
CA SER A 94 0.70 -24.24 14.06
C SER A 94 0.12 -25.42 14.84
N ALA A 95 -0.18 -26.51 14.13
CA ALA A 95 -0.62 -27.77 14.74
C ALA A 95 0.51 -28.52 15.48
N HIS A 96 1.75 -28.04 15.38
CA HIS A 96 2.90 -28.61 16.08
C HIS A 96 3.21 -27.91 17.42
N GLU A 97 2.51 -26.82 17.70
CA GLU A 97 2.59 -26.08 18.95
C GLU A 97 1.56 -26.58 19.96
N ILE A 98 1.70 -26.14 21.21
CA ILE A 98 0.85 -26.55 22.34
C ILE A 98 -0.62 -26.14 22.19
N ALA A 99 -0.92 -25.17 21.33
CA ALA A 99 -2.25 -24.67 21.05
C ALA A 99 -2.33 -24.17 19.61
N TYR A 100 -3.47 -24.42 18.96
CA TYR A 100 -3.76 -23.87 17.64
C TYR A 100 -4.39 -22.48 17.81
N CYS A 101 -3.55 -21.45 17.88
CA CYS A 101 -3.91 -20.04 18.01
C CYS A 101 -2.95 -19.18 17.19
N TYR A 102 -3.31 -17.93 16.93
CA TYR A 102 -2.41 -16.96 16.33
C TYR A 102 -2.34 -15.67 17.15
N LEU A 103 -1.26 -14.92 16.95
CA LEU A 103 -1.05 -13.62 17.57
C LEU A 103 -0.95 -12.57 16.48
N LEU A 104 -1.65 -11.45 16.65
CA LEU A 104 -1.39 -10.21 15.91
C LEU A 104 -0.67 -9.25 16.85
N ASN A 105 0.34 -8.55 16.35
CA ASN A 105 1.02 -7.50 17.09
C ASN A 105 1.07 -6.24 16.23
N VAL A 106 0.38 -5.19 16.66
CA VAL A 106 0.36 -3.90 15.95
C VAL A 106 1.27 -2.92 16.65
N GLY A 107 2.35 -2.52 15.99
CA GLY A 107 3.19 -1.42 16.42
C GLY A 107 2.44 -0.10 16.20
N ARG A 108 2.46 0.79 17.19
CA ARG A 108 1.87 2.13 17.11
C ARG A 108 2.86 3.18 17.59
N ILE A 109 2.98 4.26 16.83
CA ILE A 109 3.93 5.32 17.13
C ILE A 109 3.27 6.69 17.03
N ILE A 110 3.71 7.63 17.86
CA ILE A 110 3.36 9.05 17.77
C ILE A 110 4.65 9.87 17.90
N LEU A 111 4.97 10.64 16.87
CA LEU A 111 6.11 11.54 16.82
C LEU A 111 5.64 12.98 16.92
N TYR A 112 6.07 13.65 18.00
CA TYR A 112 5.76 15.06 18.24
C TYR A 112 6.95 15.94 17.85
N TYR A 113 6.75 16.85 16.89
CA TYR A 113 7.77 17.79 16.45
C TYR A 113 7.49 19.18 16.99
N GLY A 114 8.49 19.81 17.62
CA GLY A 114 8.39 21.18 18.13
C GLY A 114 7.45 21.37 19.32
N GLN A 115 7.01 20.28 19.96
CA GLN A 115 6.02 20.31 21.06
C GLN A 115 6.62 20.01 22.44
N SER A 116 7.93 19.76 22.54
CA SER A 116 8.61 19.36 23.79
C SER A 116 7.98 18.15 24.49
N ARG A 117 7.52 17.17 23.70
CA ARG A 117 6.94 15.90 24.16
C ARG A 117 7.83 14.73 23.73
N HIS A 118 7.90 13.68 24.55
CA HIS A 118 8.54 12.43 24.16
C HIS A 118 7.70 11.69 23.12
N PRO A 119 8.34 10.98 22.17
CA PRO A 119 7.60 10.13 21.25
C PRO A 119 6.93 8.98 22.01
N VAL A 120 5.79 8.53 21.50
CA VAL A 120 5.17 7.27 21.93
C VAL A 120 5.63 6.20 20.96
N LEU A 121 6.26 5.14 21.49
CA LEU A 121 6.67 3.95 20.74
C LEU A 121 6.13 2.75 21.52
N ASP A 122 5.12 2.09 20.98
CA ASP A 122 4.37 1.06 21.69
C ASP A 122 3.89 -0.04 20.72
N SER A 123 3.43 -1.16 21.27
CA SER A 123 2.85 -2.27 20.50
C SER A 123 1.66 -2.88 21.23
N VAL A 124 0.62 -3.24 20.49
CA VAL A 124 -0.60 -3.87 21.01
C VAL A 124 -0.66 -5.32 20.50
N PRO A 125 -0.26 -6.30 21.33
CA PRO A 125 -0.40 -7.72 21.00
C PRO A 125 -1.80 -8.23 21.37
N GLU A 126 -2.41 -9.00 20.47
CA GLU A 126 -3.72 -9.64 20.67
C GLU A 126 -3.69 -11.10 20.20
N ILE A 127 -4.20 -12.00 21.05
CA ILE A 127 -4.25 -13.44 20.80
C ILE A 127 -5.64 -13.84 20.31
N TYR A 128 -5.65 -14.65 19.25
CA TYR A 128 -6.83 -15.17 18.59
C TYR A 128 -6.86 -16.69 18.70
N TYR A 129 -7.87 -17.22 19.37
CA TYR A 129 -7.93 -18.64 19.76
C TYR A 129 -9.34 -19.22 19.79
N GLN A 130 -10.38 -18.40 19.62
CA GLN A 130 -11.75 -18.89 19.63
C GLN A 130 -12.09 -19.57 18.28
N PRO A 131 -13.04 -20.50 18.23
CA PRO A 131 -13.47 -21.13 16.97
C PRO A 131 -13.86 -20.10 15.89
N GLU A 132 -14.47 -19.00 16.30
CA GLU A 132 -14.86 -17.87 15.45
C GLU A 132 -13.63 -17.17 14.87
N ASP A 133 -12.53 -17.07 15.61
CA ASP A 133 -11.29 -16.47 15.11
C ASP A 133 -10.56 -17.38 14.11
N LEU A 134 -10.61 -18.69 14.36
CA LEU A 134 -9.76 -19.67 13.69
C LEU A 134 -10.41 -20.31 12.46
N TYR A 135 -11.73 -20.40 12.46
CA TYR A 135 -12.47 -21.22 11.49
C TYR A 135 -13.50 -20.44 10.67
N ILE A 136 -13.86 -19.20 11.04
CA ILE A 136 -14.84 -18.39 10.29
C ILE A 136 -14.46 -18.28 8.81
N SER A 137 -13.18 -18.13 8.49
CA SER A 137 -12.71 -17.93 7.12
C SER A 137 -12.91 -19.14 6.21
N ARG A 138 -13.01 -20.35 6.80
CA ARG A 138 -13.09 -21.61 6.04
C ARG A 138 -14.39 -21.74 5.27
N GLN A 139 -15.47 -21.12 5.71
CA GLN A 139 -16.74 -21.10 4.99
C GLN A 139 -16.63 -20.41 3.62
N TRP A 140 -15.63 -19.53 3.46
CA TRP A 140 -15.31 -18.84 2.21
C TRP A 140 -14.12 -19.47 1.46
N GLY A 141 -13.62 -20.62 1.92
CA GLY A 141 -12.45 -21.28 1.33
C GLY A 141 -11.11 -20.57 1.61
N ILE A 142 -11.08 -19.61 2.54
CA ILE A 142 -9.89 -18.82 2.87
C ILE A 142 -9.12 -19.52 3.99
N ARG A 143 -7.81 -19.70 3.81
CA ARG A 143 -6.94 -20.30 4.83
C ARG A 143 -6.82 -19.38 6.05
N THR A 144 -6.72 -19.96 7.24
CA THR A 144 -6.61 -19.19 8.49
C THR A 144 -5.39 -18.25 8.48
N GLU A 145 -4.27 -18.67 7.89
CA GLU A 145 -3.05 -17.85 7.79
C GLU A 145 -3.24 -16.63 6.89
N GLU A 146 -4.07 -16.76 5.84
CA GLU A 146 -4.41 -15.67 4.93
C GLU A 146 -5.41 -14.72 5.59
N TRP A 147 -6.45 -15.27 6.23
CA TRP A 147 -7.44 -14.51 6.99
C TRP A 147 -6.81 -13.67 8.11
N MET A 148 -5.86 -14.26 8.83
CA MET A 148 -5.06 -13.55 9.84
C MET A 148 -4.38 -12.30 9.26
N GLY A 149 -3.86 -12.36 8.03
CA GLY A 149 -3.27 -11.19 7.36
C GLY A 149 -4.29 -10.08 7.10
N TYR A 150 -5.53 -10.44 6.74
CA TYR A 150 -6.62 -9.47 6.58
C TYR A 150 -7.03 -8.86 7.93
N ARG A 151 -7.17 -9.68 8.98
CA ARG A 151 -7.45 -9.21 10.34
C ARG A 151 -6.37 -8.28 10.88
N ARG A 152 -5.11 -8.51 10.51
CA ARG A 152 -4.00 -7.62 10.81
C ARG A 152 -4.17 -6.25 10.16
N THR A 153 -4.53 -6.21 8.87
CA THR A 153 -4.82 -4.95 8.15
C THR A 153 -5.96 -4.17 8.81
N VAL A 154 -7.02 -4.86 9.27
CA VAL A 154 -8.10 -4.25 10.04
C VAL A 154 -7.59 -3.65 11.35
N SER A 155 -6.80 -4.44 12.10
CA SER A 155 -6.26 -4.01 13.40
C SER A 155 -5.33 -2.80 13.27
N GLU A 156 -4.49 -2.77 12.23
CA GLU A 156 -3.62 -1.64 11.88
C GLU A 156 -4.44 -0.36 11.66
N ALA A 157 -5.54 -0.43 10.90
CA ALA A 157 -6.41 0.71 10.60
C ALA A 157 -7.21 1.19 11.83
N VAL A 158 -7.78 0.26 12.61
CA VAL A 158 -8.57 0.60 13.81
C VAL A 158 -7.68 1.28 14.85
N ILE A 159 -6.51 0.71 15.15
CA ILE A 159 -5.58 1.31 16.12
C ILE A 159 -5.06 2.67 15.62
N LEU A 160 -4.89 2.86 14.31
CA LEU A 160 -4.54 4.16 13.74
C LEU A 160 -5.63 5.21 14.04
N ALA A 161 -6.90 4.84 13.88
CA ALA A 161 -8.03 5.72 14.20
C ALA A 161 -8.13 6.03 15.70
N GLU A 162 -7.94 5.02 16.57
CA GLU A 162 -7.92 5.22 18.04
C GLU A 162 -6.86 6.25 18.48
N ILE A 163 -5.69 6.27 17.83
CA ILE A 163 -4.66 7.30 18.06
C ILE A 163 -5.19 8.68 17.65
N GLY A 164 -5.84 8.77 16.49
CA GLY A 164 -6.43 10.02 16.01
C GLY A 164 -7.51 10.56 16.96
N GLU A 165 -8.39 9.69 17.43
CA GLU A 165 -9.41 10.02 18.43
C GLU A 165 -8.78 10.48 19.75
N TYR A 166 -7.81 9.73 20.27
CA TYR A 166 -7.06 10.10 21.46
C TYR A 166 -6.45 11.50 21.33
N LEU A 167 -5.79 11.80 20.21
CA LEU A 167 -5.18 13.10 19.95
C LEU A 167 -6.22 14.22 19.83
N SER A 168 -7.41 13.93 19.30
CA SER A 168 -8.51 14.90 19.19
C SER A 168 -9.13 15.28 20.54
N MET A 169 -9.08 14.39 21.53
CA MET A 169 -9.71 14.57 22.84
C MET A 169 -8.84 15.33 23.85
N ILE A 170 -7.54 15.56 23.57
CA ILE A 170 -6.63 16.22 24.52
C ILE A 170 -7.06 17.69 24.73
N PRO A 171 -7.55 18.09 25.92
CA PRO A 171 -8.03 19.46 26.16
C PRO A 171 -6.89 20.47 26.13
N GLY A 172 -7.06 21.57 25.39
CA GLY A 172 -6.19 22.77 25.50
C GLY A 172 -5.18 23.09 24.39
N ASN A 173 -5.39 22.67 23.12
CA ASN A 173 -4.76 23.17 21.86
C ASN A 173 -4.14 22.07 20.96
N LEU A 174 -4.90 21.12 20.40
CA LEU A 174 -4.29 20.12 19.50
C LEU A 174 -4.98 19.84 18.16
N LEU A 175 -6.21 20.31 17.91
CA LEU A 175 -6.68 20.48 16.53
C LEU A 175 -6.16 21.76 15.86
N SER A 176 -5.42 22.60 16.60
CA SER A 176 -4.60 23.67 16.03
C SER A 176 -3.22 23.20 15.56
N ILE A 177 -2.78 22.00 15.96
CA ILE A 177 -1.48 21.46 15.58
C ILE A 177 -1.66 20.53 14.38
N PRO A 178 -1.02 20.84 13.23
CA PRO A 178 -0.97 19.97 12.06
C PRO A 178 -0.65 18.53 12.46
N THR A 179 -1.53 17.61 12.08
CA THR A 179 -1.44 16.19 12.45
C THR A 179 -1.60 15.33 11.21
N LEU A 180 -0.84 14.24 11.10
CA LEU A 180 -0.88 13.31 9.96
C LEU A 180 -0.89 11.85 10.42
N ALA A 181 -1.86 11.09 9.90
CA ALA A 181 -1.89 9.64 9.97
C ALA A 181 -1.20 9.05 8.73
N MET A 182 -0.26 8.12 8.92
CA MET A 182 0.45 7.46 7.83
C MET A 182 0.25 5.93 7.86
N VAL A 183 0.12 5.34 6.67
CA VAL A 183 0.06 3.89 6.44
C VAL A 183 1.19 3.48 5.50
N ASP A 184 1.82 2.34 5.77
CA ASP A 184 2.81 1.74 4.86
C ASP A 184 2.10 0.95 3.77
N GLY A 185 2.10 1.46 2.55
CA GLY A 185 1.47 0.83 1.40
C GLY A 185 0.21 1.52 0.88
N SER A 186 -0.51 0.74 0.07
CA SER A 186 -1.64 1.20 -0.75
C SER A 186 -2.90 1.35 0.11
N LEU A 187 -3.62 2.47 -0.07
CA LEU A 187 -4.98 2.64 0.43
C LEU A 187 -5.99 1.91 -0.46
N THR A 188 -5.60 1.49 -1.66
CA THR A 188 -6.44 0.63 -2.52
C THR A 188 -6.18 -0.85 -2.20
N TYR A 189 -7.13 -1.54 -1.55
CA TYR A 189 -7.01 -2.96 -1.15
C TYR A 189 -7.46 -3.95 -2.23
N TRP A 190 -6.65 -4.09 -3.29
CA TRP A 190 -6.93 -4.97 -4.44
C TRP A 190 -7.24 -6.44 -4.08
N PHE A 191 -6.66 -6.95 -3.00
CA PHE A 191 -6.88 -8.33 -2.56
C PHE A 191 -8.35 -8.63 -2.23
N LEU A 192 -9.14 -7.59 -1.91
CA LEU A 192 -10.57 -7.70 -1.61
C LEU A 192 -11.43 -8.04 -2.84
N GLU A 193 -10.96 -7.79 -4.07
CA GLU A 193 -11.76 -8.04 -5.28
C GLU A 193 -12.09 -9.53 -5.48
N GLN A 194 -11.21 -10.41 -5.01
CA GLN A 194 -11.34 -11.87 -5.18
C GLN A 194 -12.10 -12.52 -4.03
N LEU A 195 -12.39 -11.78 -2.96
CA LEU A 195 -13.04 -12.32 -1.77
C LEU A 195 -14.57 -12.38 -1.94
N PRO A 196 -15.24 -13.40 -1.37
CA PRO A 196 -16.68 -13.39 -1.23
C PRO A 196 -17.17 -12.14 -0.47
N SER A 197 -18.37 -11.66 -0.80
CA SER A 197 -18.90 -10.39 -0.29
C SER A 197 -18.93 -10.31 1.24
N GLU A 198 -19.38 -11.36 1.91
CA GLU A 198 -19.43 -11.40 3.39
C GLU A 198 -18.03 -11.30 4.02
N ALA A 199 -17.07 -12.09 3.52
CA ALA A 199 -15.68 -12.06 3.97
C ALA A 199 -15.06 -10.68 3.78
N ARG A 200 -15.32 -10.09 2.62
CA ARG A 200 -14.83 -8.76 2.25
C ARG A 200 -15.41 -7.69 3.16
N ASN A 201 -16.71 -7.73 3.45
CA ASN A 201 -17.36 -6.72 4.30
C ASN A 201 -16.80 -6.73 5.72
N LEU A 202 -16.53 -7.92 6.28
CA LEU A 202 -15.87 -8.08 7.60
C LEU A 202 -14.44 -7.50 7.67
N ILE A 203 -13.84 -7.18 6.51
CA ILE A 203 -12.53 -6.54 6.42
C ILE A 203 -12.69 -5.06 6.09
N LEU A 204 -13.49 -4.74 5.07
CA LEU A 204 -13.57 -3.39 4.52
C LEU A 204 -14.34 -2.44 5.44
N GLU A 205 -15.50 -2.86 5.98
CA GLU A 205 -16.36 -1.97 6.77
C GLU A 205 -15.63 -1.37 7.97
N PRO A 206 -14.93 -2.15 8.83
CA PRO A 206 -14.20 -1.58 9.96
C PRO A 206 -13.05 -0.64 9.54
N ILE A 207 -12.44 -0.88 8.38
CA ILE A 207 -11.38 0.00 7.87
C ILE A 207 -11.99 1.35 7.44
N LEU A 208 -13.12 1.33 6.74
CA LEU A 208 -13.81 2.56 6.34
C LEU A 208 -14.35 3.33 7.55
N GLU A 209 -14.86 2.64 8.59
CA GLU A 209 -15.24 3.27 9.86
C GLU A 209 -14.05 3.95 10.56
N ALA A 210 -12.88 3.30 10.57
CA ALA A 210 -11.65 3.89 11.10
C ALA A 210 -11.23 5.14 10.30
N TRP A 211 -11.35 5.09 8.97
CA TRP A 211 -11.08 6.22 8.09
C TRP A 211 -12.06 7.37 8.29
N ASP A 212 -13.34 7.07 8.50
CA ASP A 212 -14.36 8.04 8.85
C ASP A 212 -14.06 8.73 10.19
N SER A 213 -13.56 7.99 11.17
CA SER A 213 -13.16 8.54 12.47
C SER A 213 -12.02 9.55 12.32
N LEU A 214 -11.00 9.24 11.50
CA LEU A 214 -9.92 10.18 11.16
C LEU A 214 -10.46 11.40 10.38
N ARG A 215 -11.37 11.19 9.45
CA ARG A 215 -12.02 12.26 8.66
C ARG A 215 -12.81 13.22 9.55
N LEU A 216 -13.61 12.71 10.48
CA LEU A 216 -14.39 13.49 11.43
C LEU A 216 -13.49 14.24 12.42
N ALA A 217 -12.34 13.66 12.79
CA ALA A 217 -11.31 14.34 13.56
C ALA A 217 -10.53 15.40 12.74
N GLY A 218 -10.77 15.53 11.43
CA GLY A 218 -10.06 16.47 10.56
C GLY A 218 -8.59 16.10 10.32
N ILE A 219 -8.22 14.82 10.52
CA ILE A 219 -6.85 14.34 10.36
C ILE A 219 -6.66 13.79 8.94
N PRO A 220 -5.70 14.29 8.15
CA PRO A 220 -5.37 13.69 6.87
C PRO A 220 -4.76 12.29 7.05
N LEU A 221 -5.21 11.37 6.20
CA LEU A 221 -4.66 10.03 6.04
C LEU A 221 -3.81 9.98 4.77
N LEU A 222 -2.63 9.35 4.86
CA LEU A 222 -1.70 9.22 3.74
C LEU A 222 -1.08 7.81 3.69
N GLY A 223 -1.24 7.13 2.55
CA GLY A 223 -0.53 5.90 2.23
C GLY A 223 0.78 6.18 1.49
N TYR A 224 1.89 5.64 1.98
CA TYR A 224 3.20 5.74 1.32
C TYR A 224 3.51 4.44 0.58
N VAL A 225 3.54 4.48 -0.75
CA VAL A 225 3.83 3.31 -1.60
C VAL A 225 5.23 3.45 -2.21
N SER A 226 6.21 2.83 -1.56
CA SER A 226 7.58 2.70 -2.07
C SER A 226 7.64 1.77 -3.29
N ALA A 227 8.57 2.03 -4.21
CA ALA A 227 8.84 1.19 -5.38
C ALA A 227 7.57 0.77 -6.18
N SER A 228 6.61 1.70 -6.30
CA SER A 228 5.32 1.44 -6.93
C SER A 228 5.47 0.84 -8.33
N ARG A 229 4.69 -0.21 -8.58
CA ARG A 229 4.62 -0.91 -9.87
C ARG A 229 3.42 -0.48 -10.72
N SER A 230 2.66 0.52 -10.26
CA SER A 230 1.47 0.97 -10.95
C SER A 230 1.78 1.61 -12.32
N SER A 231 0.79 1.53 -13.19
CA SER A 231 0.79 2.05 -14.55
C SER A 231 -0.54 2.73 -14.88
N GLU A 232 -1.22 3.30 -13.88
CA GLU A 232 -2.52 3.93 -14.03
C GLU A 232 -2.43 5.27 -14.79
N THR A 233 -1.36 6.05 -14.59
CA THR A 233 -1.14 7.30 -15.36
C THR A 233 -0.75 6.99 -16.81
N VAL A 234 0.10 5.99 -17.00
CA VAL A 234 0.46 5.45 -18.31
C VAL A 234 -0.77 4.85 -19.00
N SER A 235 -1.70 4.25 -18.24
CA SER A 235 -2.96 3.75 -18.77
C SER A 235 -3.86 4.87 -19.29
N PHE A 236 -3.87 6.05 -18.66
CA PHE A 236 -4.59 7.21 -19.20
C PHE A 236 -4.05 7.62 -20.59
N LEU A 237 -2.73 7.59 -20.79
CA LEU A 237 -2.12 7.90 -22.09
C LEU A 237 -2.52 6.92 -23.21
N ARG A 238 -3.03 5.74 -22.87
CA ARG A 238 -3.55 4.79 -23.86
C ARG A 238 -4.82 5.29 -24.54
N LEU A 239 -5.55 6.21 -23.92
CA LEU A 239 -6.72 6.85 -24.53
C LEU A 239 -6.27 7.71 -25.72
N GLU A 240 -5.25 8.55 -25.53
CA GLU A 240 -4.64 9.34 -26.61
C GLU A 240 -3.97 8.46 -27.68
N ALA A 241 -3.32 7.37 -27.25
CA ALA A 241 -2.68 6.44 -28.18
C ALA A 241 -3.66 5.50 -28.91
N CYS A 242 -4.96 5.56 -28.60
CA CYS A 242 -5.95 4.70 -29.24
C CYS A 242 -6.20 5.19 -30.68
N PRO A 243 -6.07 4.33 -31.70
CA PRO A 243 -6.34 4.73 -33.08
C PRO A 243 -7.83 4.87 -33.40
N HIS A 244 -8.71 4.66 -32.41
CA HIS A 244 -10.16 4.71 -32.57
C HIS A 244 -10.73 5.89 -31.78
N GLU A 245 -11.44 6.79 -32.47
CA GLU A 245 -12.09 7.97 -31.85
C GLU A 245 -13.07 7.58 -30.74
N GLU A 246 -13.77 6.45 -30.91
CA GLU A 246 -14.59 5.81 -29.87
C GLU A 246 -13.94 4.50 -29.42
N PRO A 247 -13.13 4.50 -28.33
CA PRO A 247 -12.51 3.29 -27.83
C PRO A 247 -13.54 2.20 -27.47
N ASN A 248 -13.32 1.00 -27.99
CA ASN A 248 -14.08 -0.18 -27.59
C ASN A 248 -13.17 -1.40 -27.67
N CYS A 249 -12.53 -1.74 -26.55
CA CYS A 249 -11.57 -2.83 -26.48
C CYS A 249 -12.21 -4.18 -26.81
N VAL A 250 -13.47 -4.41 -26.43
CA VAL A 250 -14.18 -5.66 -26.73
C VAL A 250 -14.33 -5.86 -28.24
N LYS A 251 -14.63 -4.79 -28.98
CA LYS A 251 -14.80 -4.82 -30.44
C LYS A 251 -13.48 -4.81 -31.20
N TYR A 252 -12.55 -3.93 -30.83
CA TYR A 252 -11.35 -3.63 -31.62
C TYR A 252 -10.10 -4.37 -31.14
N CYS A 253 -10.11 -4.92 -29.93
CA CYS A 253 -8.96 -5.61 -29.32
C CYS A 253 -9.29 -7.05 -28.84
N PRO A 254 -10.06 -7.87 -29.58
CA PRO A 254 -10.55 -9.17 -29.08
C PRO A 254 -9.45 -10.22 -28.90
N THR A 255 -8.26 -10.00 -29.49
CA THR A 255 -7.13 -10.96 -29.41
C THR A 255 -6.04 -10.53 -28.45
N VAL A 256 -6.21 -9.42 -27.74
CA VAL A 256 -5.23 -8.95 -26.75
C VAL A 256 -5.13 -9.95 -25.61
N GLY A 257 -3.91 -10.25 -25.16
CA GLY A 257 -3.66 -11.25 -24.14
C GLY A 257 -3.65 -12.70 -24.65
N ILE A 258 -3.92 -12.94 -25.94
CA ILE A 258 -3.69 -14.25 -26.57
C ILE A 258 -2.22 -14.36 -26.95
N ILE A 259 -1.61 -15.51 -26.66
CA ILE A 259 -0.24 -15.83 -27.05
C ILE A 259 -0.18 -16.08 -28.55
N ASP A 260 0.70 -15.36 -29.25
CA ASP A 260 0.94 -15.54 -30.68
C ASP A 260 1.80 -16.78 -30.97
N SER A 261 1.98 -17.07 -32.26
CA SER A 261 2.79 -18.22 -32.71
C SER A 261 4.28 -18.14 -32.31
N LYS A 262 4.74 -17.00 -31.80
CA LYS A 262 6.10 -16.76 -31.33
C LYS A 262 6.21 -16.75 -29.80
N GLY A 263 5.12 -17.06 -29.09
CA GLY A 263 5.10 -17.12 -27.62
C GLY A 263 4.92 -15.76 -26.94
N PHE A 264 4.59 -14.70 -27.68
CA PHE A 264 4.37 -13.36 -27.13
C PHE A 264 2.89 -13.05 -27.00
N TYR A 265 2.50 -12.37 -25.91
CA TYR A 265 1.15 -11.84 -25.78
C TYR A 265 0.89 -10.77 -26.83
N LYS A 266 -0.19 -10.95 -27.61
CA LYS A 266 -0.68 -9.91 -28.52
C LYS A 266 -1.07 -8.66 -27.74
N LYS A 267 -0.56 -7.52 -28.19
CA LYS A 267 -0.80 -6.20 -27.61
C LYS A 267 -1.82 -5.41 -28.44
N ALA A 268 -2.61 -4.59 -27.77
CA ALA A 268 -3.42 -3.58 -28.42
C ALA A 268 -2.51 -2.52 -29.09
N PRO A 269 -2.98 -1.83 -30.15
CA PRO A 269 -2.23 -0.74 -30.77
C PRO A 269 -1.79 0.35 -29.77
N CYS A 270 -2.63 0.65 -28.77
CA CYS A 270 -2.34 1.63 -27.73
C CYS A 270 -1.38 1.14 -26.62
N GLN A 271 -0.93 -0.12 -26.65
CA GLN A 271 0.06 -0.68 -25.71
C GLN A 271 1.51 -0.57 -26.24
N SER A 272 1.76 0.36 -27.15
CA SER A 272 3.06 0.56 -27.82
C SER A 272 4.20 0.92 -26.86
N PHE A 273 3.87 1.46 -25.68
CA PHE A 273 4.81 1.81 -24.61
C PHE A 273 4.73 0.87 -23.39
N GLU A 274 4.01 -0.26 -23.46
CA GLU A 274 4.00 -1.23 -22.36
C GLU A 274 5.09 -2.31 -22.51
N PRO A 275 5.68 -2.83 -21.42
CA PRO A 275 5.48 -2.40 -20.04
C PRO A 275 6.26 -1.12 -19.73
N LEU A 276 5.58 -0.14 -19.15
CA LEU A 276 6.16 1.08 -18.60
C LEU A 276 5.41 1.42 -17.32
N ARG A 277 6.16 1.72 -16.26
CA ARG A 277 5.60 2.08 -14.96
C ARG A 277 5.50 3.60 -14.86
N ASP A 278 4.51 4.05 -14.11
CA ASP A 278 4.32 5.48 -13.83
C ASP A 278 5.57 6.09 -13.19
N THR A 279 6.23 5.36 -12.28
CA THR A 279 7.48 5.80 -11.63
C THR A 279 8.59 6.13 -12.62
N VAL A 280 8.68 5.44 -13.76
CA VAL A 280 9.69 5.71 -14.80
C VAL A 280 9.35 6.99 -15.56
N VAL A 281 8.07 7.23 -15.85
CA VAL A 281 7.60 8.47 -16.49
C VAL A 281 7.91 9.66 -15.59
N TRP A 282 7.49 9.59 -14.33
CA TRP A 282 7.66 10.69 -13.38
C TRP A 282 9.12 10.92 -12.96
N ALA A 283 9.95 9.87 -12.93
CA ALA A 283 11.40 10.02 -12.72
C ALA A 283 12.07 10.89 -13.79
N SER A 284 11.53 10.91 -15.02
CA SER A 284 12.06 11.73 -16.11
C SER A 284 11.61 13.21 -16.07
N LYS A 285 10.63 13.55 -15.22
CA LYS A 285 9.98 14.86 -15.19
C LYS A 285 10.17 15.60 -13.86
N LEU A 286 10.04 14.90 -12.73
CA LEU A 286 10.04 15.51 -11.40
C LEU A 286 11.46 15.76 -10.89
N GLN A 287 11.71 16.97 -10.39
CA GLN A 287 12.87 17.30 -9.57
C GLN A 287 12.65 16.87 -8.11
N PRO A 288 13.70 16.63 -7.32
CA PRO A 288 13.56 16.34 -5.89
C PRO A 288 12.73 17.40 -5.16
N GLY A 289 11.75 16.95 -4.38
CA GLY A 289 10.77 17.81 -3.70
C GLY A 289 9.56 18.22 -4.55
N GLN A 290 9.46 17.76 -5.79
CA GLN A 290 8.28 17.96 -6.63
C GLN A 290 7.35 16.75 -6.60
N ARG A 291 6.06 17.04 -6.82
CA ARG A 291 5.02 16.05 -7.09
C ARG A 291 4.47 16.17 -8.50
N SER A 292 3.99 15.05 -9.02
CA SER A 292 3.15 14.97 -10.21
C SER A 292 1.79 15.64 -9.97
N PRO A 293 0.94 15.72 -11.01
CA PRO A 293 -0.46 16.07 -10.84
C PRO A 293 -1.16 15.08 -9.91
N LEU A 294 -2.27 15.51 -9.32
CA LEU A 294 -3.17 14.65 -8.59
C LEU A 294 -4.06 13.85 -9.56
N TRP A 295 -4.18 12.55 -9.29
CA TRP A 295 -4.98 11.60 -10.06
C TRP A 295 -6.00 10.93 -9.14
N ARG A 296 -7.18 10.63 -9.66
CA ARG A 296 -8.16 9.75 -9.02
C ARG A 296 -8.00 8.34 -9.58
N SER A 297 -7.80 7.35 -8.71
CA SER A 297 -7.78 5.95 -9.13
C SER A 297 -9.17 5.50 -9.59
N GLN A 298 -9.19 4.58 -10.55
CA GLN A 298 -10.40 3.96 -11.11
C GLN A 298 -10.38 2.44 -10.90
N ALA A 299 -9.69 2.01 -9.84
CA ALA A 299 -9.72 0.63 -9.38
C ALA A 299 -11.16 0.22 -9.04
N ARG A 300 -11.62 -0.92 -9.56
CA ARG A 300 -13.01 -1.37 -9.36
C ARG A 300 -13.36 -1.62 -7.90
N ILE A 301 -12.38 -2.04 -7.10
CA ILE A 301 -12.57 -2.19 -5.65
C ILE A 301 -13.01 -0.89 -4.95
N LEU A 302 -12.67 0.29 -5.50
CA LEU A 302 -13.05 1.57 -4.93
C LEU A 302 -14.54 1.90 -5.08
N ASP A 303 -15.29 1.16 -5.92
CA ASP A 303 -16.75 1.27 -5.97
C ASP A 303 -17.39 0.91 -4.61
N LEU A 304 -16.66 0.20 -3.75
CA LEU A 304 -17.10 -0.21 -2.41
C LEU A 304 -16.64 0.75 -1.29
N TYR A 305 -15.92 1.83 -1.64
CA TYR A 305 -15.31 2.73 -0.64
C TYR A 305 -16.20 3.94 -0.35
N ASP A 306 -17.39 4.02 -0.95
CA ASP A 306 -18.31 5.14 -0.85
C ASP A 306 -17.59 6.48 -1.06
N CYS A 307 -17.62 7.36 -0.04
CA CYS A 307 -16.99 8.68 -0.08
C CYS A 307 -15.46 8.65 0.04
N HIS A 308 -14.86 7.50 0.32
CA HIS A 308 -13.43 7.33 0.55
C HIS A 308 -12.65 6.95 -0.72
N GLN A 309 -13.06 7.49 -1.88
CA GLN A 309 -12.36 7.29 -3.14
C GLN A 309 -10.86 7.63 -3.00
N VAL A 310 -9.99 6.82 -3.61
CA VAL A 310 -8.54 7.01 -3.48
C VAL A 310 -8.00 7.87 -4.62
N TYR A 311 -7.26 8.90 -4.23
CA TYR A 311 -6.47 9.76 -5.08
C TYR A 311 -4.99 9.48 -4.84
N PHE A 312 -4.16 9.80 -5.83
CA PHE A 312 -2.73 9.64 -5.71
C PHE A 312 -1.94 10.66 -6.52
N CYS A 313 -0.70 10.88 -6.12
CA CYS A 313 0.32 11.54 -6.93
C CYS A 313 1.66 10.82 -6.75
N TYR A 314 2.61 11.09 -7.64
CA TYR A 314 3.98 10.63 -7.52
C TYR A 314 4.85 11.75 -7.00
N VAL A 315 5.74 11.45 -6.06
CA VAL A 315 6.64 12.43 -5.46
C VAL A 315 8.07 11.99 -5.66
N ASN A 316 8.92 12.89 -6.17
CA ASN A 316 10.36 12.68 -6.12
C ASN A 316 10.87 13.07 -4.74
N VAL A 317 11.11 12.07 -3.90
CA VAL A 317 11.60 12.27 -2.53
C VAL A 317 13.14 12.35 -2.46
N GLY A 318 13.81 12.30 -3.61
CA GLY A 318 15.27 12.33 -3.76
C GLY A 318 15.89 10.95 -3.93
N THR A 319 15.50 9.99 -3.10
CA THR A 319 15.98 8.59 -3.17
C THR A 319 15.18 7.72 -4.13
N GLU A 320 13.89 8.03 -4.31
CA GLU A 320 12.99 7.32 -5.22
C GLU A 320 11.87 8.23 -5.75
N ILE A 321 11.06 7.69 -6.67
CA ILE A 321 9.73 8.22 -6.99
C ILE A 321 8.70 7.40 -6.22
N ALA A 322 8.22 7.94 -5.11
CA ALA A 322 7.20 7.30 -4.28
C ALA A 322 5.81 7.62 -4.82
N ARG A 323 4.87 6.67 -4.72
CA ARG A 323 3.45 6.95 -4.93
C ARG A 323 2.82 7.27 -3.58
N ILE A 324 2.15 8.40 -3.51
CA ILE A 324 1.46 8.88 -2.33
C ILE A 324 -0.02 8.77 -2.60
N GLU A 325 -0.72 8.00 -1.78
CA GLU A 325 -2.17 7.83 -1.85
C GLU A 325 -2.85 8.58 -0.72
N VAL A 326 -3.96 9.23 -1.01
CA VAL A 326 -4.80 9.92 -0.04
C VAL A 326 -6.27 9.70 -0.40
N PRO A 327 -7.16 9.64 0.59
CA PRO A 327 -8.58 9.53 0.31
C PRO A 327 -9.18 10.87 -0.12
N ALA A 328 -10.39 10.83 -0.68
CA ALA A 328 -11.07 11.97 -1.29
C ALA A 328 -11.11 13.22 -0.41
N TRP A 329 -11.41 13.06 0.89
CA TRP A 329 -11.54 14.20 1.81
C TRP A 329 -10.22 14.97 2.01
N VAL A 330 -9.07 14.30 1.84
CA VAL A 330 -7.75 14.94 1.87
C VAL A 330 -7.44 15.56 0.52
N ALA A 331 -7.70 14.84 -0.57
CA ALA A 331 -7.46 15.30 -1.94
C ALA A 331 -8.25 16.56 -2.31
N GLU A 332 -9.51 16.63 -1.88
CA GLU A 332 -10.43 17.73 -2.18
C GLU A 332 -10.20 18.94 -1.27
N ASN A 333 -9.44 18.77 -0.18
CA ASN A 333 -9.01 19.85 0.70
C ASN A 333 -7.53 20.19 0.45
N SER A 334 -7.29 21.20 -0.39
CA SER A 334 -5.93 21.63 -0.76
C SER A 334 -5.02 21.94 0.43
N GLU A 335 -5.56 22.49 1.54
CA GLU A 335 -4.76 22.77 2.73
C GLU A 335 -4.31 21.48 3.41
N GLN A 336 -5.22 20.51 3.58
CA GLN A 336 -4.87 19.20 4.15
C GLN A 336 -3.89 18.43 3.28
N LEU A 337 -4.08 18.43 1.96
CA LEU A 337 -3.19 17.76 1.01
C LEU A 337 -1.76 18.30 1.09
N GLU A 338 -1.60 19.63 0.97
CA GLU A 338 -0.29 20.27 0.97
C GLU A 338 0.42 20.12 2.33
N LEU A 339 -0.34 20.16 3.42
CA LEU A 339 0.16 19.89 4.78
C LEU A 339 0.62 18.44 4.96
N ALA A 340 -0.16 17.47 4.48
CA ALA A 340 0.19 16.04 4.51
C ALA A 340 1.47 15.76 3.70
N LEU A 341 1.57 16.31 2.49
CA LEU A 341 2.75 16.16 1.63
C LEU A 341 4.00 16.78 2.24
N GLY A 342 3.89 17.99 2.81
CA GLY A 342 5.01 18.67 3.48
C GLY A 342 5.53 17.86 4.65
N MET A 343 4.64 17.36 5.51
CA MET A 343 5.00 16.49 6.64
C MET A 343 5.59 15.15 6.18
N MET A 344 5.04 14.53 5.14
CA MET A 344 5.59 13.30 4.56
C MET A 344 7.04 13.49 4.09
N ILE A 345 7.36 14.56 3.36
CA ILE A 345 8.75 14.86 2.97
C ILE A 345 9.65 15.03 4.20
N ALA A 346 9.14 15.64 5.28
CA ALA A 346 9.88 15.77 6.53
C ALA A 346 10.23 14.39 7.11
N GLN A 347 9.26 13.46 7.10
CA GLN A 347 9.46 12.08 7.56
C GLN A 347 10.50 11.36 6.72
N VAL A 348 10.42 11.47 5.39
CA VAL A 348 11.38 10.83 4.47
C VAL A 348 12.80 11.34 4.68
N LYS A 349 12.98 12.66 4.83
CA LYS A 349 14.29 13.25 5.11
C LYS A 349 14.87 12.79 6.44
N LYS A 350 14.03 12.66 7.48
CA LYS A 350 14.46 12.21 8.81
C LYS A 350 14.76 10.71 8.87
N GLY A 351 14.09 9.91 8.04
CA GLY A 351 14.33 8.47 7.91
C GLY A 351 15.26 8.09 6.75
N TYR A 352 16.08 9.02 6.26
CA TYR A 352 17.11 8.78 5.24
C TYR A 352 16.61 8.15 3.92
N GLY A 353 15.46 8.59 3.44
CA GLY A 353 14.90 8.12 2.17
C GLY A 353 13.63 7.27 2.31
N TYR A 354 13.16 7.04 3.52
CA TYR A 354 11.88 6.40 3.83
C TYR A 354 11.24 7.07 5.07
N PRO A 355 9.90 7.14 5.21
CA PRO A 355 9.27 7.80 6.36
C PRO A 355 9.67 7.17 7.69
N VAL A 356 10.32 7.95 8.58
CA VAL A 356 10.76 7.44 9.89
C VAL A 356 9.59 6.95 10.75
N ALA A 357 8.43 7.60 10.68
CA ALA A 357 7.21 7.15 11.35
C ALA A 357 6.82 5.70 10.99
N LEU A 358 6.87 5.35 9.70
CA LEU A 358 6.55 3.99 9.23
C LEU A 358 7.63 2.98 9.63
N ALA A 359 8.91 3.36 9.52
CA ALA A 359 10.01 2.50 9.95
C ALA A 359 9.97 2.18 11.45
N GLU A 360 9.63 3.16 12.29
CA GLU A 360 9.48 2.94 13.73
C GLU A 360 8.25 2.10 14.06
N ALA A 361 7.12 2.31 13.38
CA ALA A 361 5.93 1.46 13.53
C ALA A 361 6.25 0.00 13.21
N HIS A 362 6.95 -0.26 12.12
CA HIS A 362 7.45 -1.59 11.76
C HIS A 362 8.34 -2.18 12.86
N ASN A 363 9.31 -1.41 13.35
CA ASN A 363 10.21 -1.86 14.41
C ASN A 363 9.48 -2.28 15.69
N GLN A 364 8.41 -1.57 16.07
CA GLN A 364 7.58 -1.94 17.22
C GLN A 364 6.65 -3.12 16.93
N ALA A 365 6.23 -3.29 15.68
CA ALA A 365 5.34 -4.37 15.28
C ALA A 365 6.05 -5.73 15.20
N VAL A 366 7.32 -5.77 14.77
CA VAL A 366 8.05 -7.02 14.46
C VAL A 366 8.16 -7.97 15.66
N VAL A 367 7.50 -9.13 15.52
CA VAL A 367 7.67 -10.28 16.40
C VAL A 367 8.90 -11.08 15.98
N LYS A 368 9.92 -11.16 16.85
CA LYS A 368 11.16 -11.89 16.57
C LYS A 368 11.03 -13.37 16.95
N GLY A 369 11.99 -14.18 16.48
CA GLY A 369 12.03 -15.62 16.79
C GLY A 369 12.02 -15.93 18.29
N GLY A 370 12.69 -15.10 19.11
CA GLY A 370 12.69 -15.24 20.58
C GLY A 370 11.34 -14.91 21.22
N ASP A 371 10.58 -13.98 20.65
CA ASP A 371 9.25 -13.60 21.15
C ASP A 371 8.25 -14.73 20.91
N ARG A 372 8.34 -15.41 19.76
CA ARG A 372 7.55 -16.62 19.48
C ARG A 372 7.77 -17.70 20.54
N THR A 373 9.02 -17.95 20.95
CA THR A 373 9.32 -18.94 21.99
C THR A 373 8.74 -18.53 23.35
N ARG A 374 8.85 -17.25 23.72
CA ARG A 374 8.29 -16.72 24.98
C ARG A 374 6.76 -16.77 25.00
N PHE A 375 6.11 -16.42 23.89
CA PHE A 375 4.66 -16.50 23.74
C PHE A 375 4.14 -17.91 24.05
N PHE A 376 4.70 -18.95 23.43
CA PHE A 376 4.28 -20.32 23.70
C PHE A 376 4.65 -20.79 25.12
N ALA A 377 5.76 -20.32 25.70
CA ALA A 377 6.09 -20.62 27.10
C ALA A 377 5.09 -19.99 28.09
N MET A 378 4.62 -18.76 27.83
CA MET A 378 3.58 -18.13 28.65
C MET A 378 2.25 -18.87 28.52
N LEU A 379 1.87 -19.25 27.30
CA LEU A 379 0.65 -20.00 27.06
C LEU A 379 0.67 -21.38 27.75
N GLU A 380 1.82 -22.05 27.75
CA GLU A 380 2.03 -23.31 28.50
C GLU A 380 1.78 -23.12 29.99
N GLN A 381 2.35 -22.06 30.58
CA GLN A 381 2.17 -21.75 32.01
C GLN A 381 0.70 -21.48 32.36
N GLU A 382 -0.03 -20.73 31.54
CA GLU A 382 -1.45 -20.46 31.78
C GLU A 382 -2.31 -21.74 31.65
N MET A 383 -2.00 -22.62 30.71
CA MET A 383 -2.69 -23.92 30.59
C MET A 383 -2.42 -24.83 31.79
N ILE A 384 -1.19 -24.84 32.31
CA ILE A 384 -0.84 -25.58 33.54
C ILE A 384 -1.61 -25.02 34.73
N LYS A 385 -1.67 -23.69 34.90
CA LYS A 385 -2.45 -23.03 35.95
C LYS A 385 -3.95 -23.35 35.87
N ALA A 386 -4.47 -23.47 34.65
CA ALA A 386 -5.85 -23.89 34.39
C ALA A 386 -6.10 -25.40 34.65
N GLY A 387 -5.08 -26.17 35.03
CA GLY A 387 -5.20 -27.58 35.40
C GLY A 387 -5.17 -28.56 34.23
N MET A 388 -4.79 -28.12 33.02
CA MET A 388 -4.64 -29.02 31.88
C MET A 388 -3.42 -29.94 32.07
N LYS A 389 -3.60 -31.24 31.79
CA LYS A 389 -2.55 -32.26 31.86
C LYS A 389 -2.13 -32.67 30.44
N ASN A 390 -0.86 -33.04 30.24
CA ASN A 390 -0.26 -33.45 28.95
C ASN A 390 -0.13 -32.32 27.91
N ILE A 391 0.27 -31.12 28.32
CA ILE A 391 0.63 -30.04 27.41
C ILE A 391 2.05 -30.31 26.88
N GLY A 392 2.22 -30.31 25.56
CA GLY A 392 3.53 -30.53 24.96
C GLY A 392 3.54 -30.29 23.45
N THR A 393 4.64 -29.74 22.94
CA THR A 393 4.85 -29.57 21.50
C THR A 393 5.10 -30.92 20.82
N SER A 394 4.93 -30.99 19.49
CA SER A 394 5.27 -32.22 18.77
C SER A 394 6.74 -32.63 18.97
N TYR A 395 7.03 -33.94 18.90
CA TYR A 395 8.40 -34.48 19.02
C TYR A 395 9.43 -33.84 18.07
N LYS A 396 9.00 -33.35 16.90
CA LYS A 396 9.89 -32.68 15.93
C LYS A 396 10.23 -31.25 16.36
N GLU A 397 9.28 -30.53 16.94
CA GLU A 397 9.45 -29.14 17.39
C GLU A 397 10.31 -29.09 18.66
N ALA A 398 10.10 -30.04 19.58
CA ALA A 398 10.92 -30.21 20.77
C ALA A 398 12.42 -30.42 20.44
N ARG A 399 12.72 -31.22 19.41
CA ARG A 399 14.10 -31.45 18.93
C ARG A 399 14.75 -30.20 18.33
N LYS A 400 14.00 -29.35 17.63
CA LYS A 400 14.53 -28.10 17.07
C LYS A 400 14.89 -27.11 18.18
N ARG A 401 14.06 -26.98 19.22
CA ARG A 401 14.33 -26.10 20.36
C ARG A 401 15.54 -26.56 21.18
N GLY A 402 15.70 -27.87 21.37
CA GLY A 402 16.87 -28.45 22.05
C GLY A 402 18.19 -28.36 21.29
N SER A 403 18.16 -28.09 19.98
CA SER A 403 19.37 -27.94 19.14
C SER A 403 19.89 -26.49 19.05
N ILE A 404 19.16 -25.53 19.62
CA ILE A 404 19.52 -24.10 19.62
C ILE A 404 20.07 -23.66 21.01
N ALA A 405 20.12 -24.58 21.99
CA ALA A 405 20.68 -24.34 23.31
C ALA A 405 22.20 -24.46 23.35
#